data_AF-A0A3D2FZH3-F1
#
_entry.id   AF-A0A3D2FZH3-F1
#
_cell.length_a   1.000
_cell.length_b   1.000
_cell.length_c   1.000
_cell.angle_alpha   90.00
_cell.angle_beta   90.00
_cell.angle_gamma   90.00
#
_symmetry.space_group_name_H-M   'P 1'
#
loop_
_entity.id
_entity.type
_entity.pdbx_description
1 polymer ?
#
loop_
_entity_poly.entity_id
_entity_poly.type
_entity_poly.pdbx_seq_one_letter_code
_entity_poly.pdbx_strand_id
1 'polypeptide(L)' 'MIPWEKNAVSYINDGDAGACPVCGSREIRAEKHIFGDRLSVSFMCMKCNAASHFDGFLPEKEDGRIP' A
#
# COMPACT_ATOMS: atom_id res chain seq x y z
N MET A 1 17.18 3.90 -3.95
CA MET A 1 15.95 3.34 -4.53
C MET A 1 15.00 3.06 -3.37
N ILE A 2 13.80 3.65 -3.34
CA ILE A 2 12.80 3.37 -2.29
C ILE A 2 12.02 2.14 -2.76
N PRO A 3 12.01 1.01 -2.05
CA PRO A 3 11.29 -0.19 -2.47
C PRO A 3 9.77 0.00 -2.31
N TRP A 4 8.99 -0.75 -3.10
CA TRP A 4 7.53 -0.66 -3.08
C TRP A 4 6.92 -0.95 -1.70
N GLU A 5 7.59 -1.77 -0.87
CA GLU A 5 7.20 -2.06 0.51
C GLU A 5 7.10 -0.79 1.38
N LYS A 6 8.01 0.16 1.20
CA LYS A 6 7.94 1.44 1.93
C LYS A 6 6.75 2.28 1.47
N ASN A 7 6.42 2.23 0.18
CA ASN A 7 5.24 2.89 -0.36
C ASN A 7 3.96 2.23 0.18
N ALA A 8 3.94 0.89 0.32
CA ALA A 8 2.81 0.17 0.92
C ALA A 8 2.55 0.63 2.36
N VAL A 9 3.59 0.70 3.19
CA VAL A 9 3.47 1.18 4.58
C VAL A 9 3.01 2.64 4.62
N SER A 10 3.62 3.51 3.82
CA SER A 10 3.27 4.94 3.75
C SER A 10 1.83 5.14 3.27
N TYR A 11 1.37 4.36 2.29
CA TYR A 11 0.03 4.47 1.74
C TYR A 11 -1.04 4.00 2.73
N ILE A 12 -0.73 2.95 3.49
CA ILE A 12 -1.65 2.45 4.53
C ILE A 12 -1.79 3.45 5.68
N ASN A 13 -0.69 4.09 6.10
CA ASN A 13 -0.69 5.02 7.24
C ASN A 13 -1.17 6.43 6.85
N ASP A 14 -0.65 6.97 5.76
CA ASP A 14 -0.74 8.39 5.42
C ASP A 14 -1.46 8.64 4.08
N GLY A 15 -1.77 7.59 3.32
CA GLY A 15 -2.36 7.70 1.98
C GLY A 15 -1.38 8.13 0.88
N ASP A 16 -0.07 8.25 1.17
CA ASP A 16 0.95 8.57 0.18
C ASP A 16 1.45 7.31 -0.55
N ALA A 17 1.24 7.26 -1.86
CA ALA A 17 1.71 6.18 -2.72
C ALA A 17 3.22 6.25 -3.03
N GLY A 18 3.89 7.32 -2.61
CA GLY A 18 5.33 7.51 -2.76
C GLY A 18 5.77 7.69 -4.22
N ALA A 19 7.06 7.47 -4.46
CA ALA A 19 7.66 7.52 -5.79
C ALA A 19 7.91 6.12 -6.34
N CYS A 20 7.89 5.97 -7.66
CA CYS A 20 8.22 4.73 -8.35
C CYS A 20 9.68 4.34 -8.02
N PRO A 21 9.92 3.12 -7.51
CA PRO A 21 11.27 2.62 -7.27
C PRO A 21 12.13 2.57 -8.53
N VAL A 22 11.51 2.34 -9.69
CA VAL A 22 12.21 2.09 -10.96
C VAL A 22 12.61 3.39 -11.65
N CYS A 23 11.67 4.32 -11.83
CA CYS A 23 11.89 5.53 -12.63
C CYS A 23 11.82 6.84 -11.84
N GLY A 24 11.51 6.79 -10.54
CA GLY A 24 11.40 7.97 -9.66
C GLY A 24 10.16 8.83 -9.86
N SER A 25 9.25 8.51 -10.80
CA SER A 25 8.00 9.26 -10.99
C SER A 25 7.06 9.14 -9.79
N ARG A 26 6.36 10.22 -9.46
CA ARG A 26 5.28 10.23 -8.44
C ARG A 26 3.88 10.00 -9.03
N GLU A 27 3.79 9.78 -10.34
CA GLU A 27 2.53 9.44 -11.01
C GLU A 27 2.21 7.96 -10.75
N ILE A 28 1.74 7.68 -9.54
CA ILE A 28 1.41 6.33 -9.07
C ILE A 28 -0.11 6.23 -8.92
N ARG A 29 -0.69 5.22 -9.55
CA ARG A 29 -2.03 4.74 -9.21
C ARG A 29 -1.90 3.71 -8.10
N ALA A 30 -2.54 3.98 -6.97
CA ALA A 30 -2.63 3.05 -5.84
C ALA A 30 -4.10 2.63 -5.65
N GLU A 31 -4.33 1.34 -5.46
CA GLU A 31 -5.66 0.78 -5.24
C GLU A 31 -5.66 -0.07 -3.98
N LYS A 32 -6.64 0.19 -3.10
CA LYS A 32 -6.85 -0.55 -1.87
C LYS A 32 -8.09 -1.42 -2.02
N HIS A 33 -7.96 -2.71 -1.74
CA HIS A 33 -9.08 -3.65 -1.71
C HIS A 33 -9.19 -4.28 -0.32
N ILE A 34 -10.39 -4.30 0.24
CA ILE A 34 -10.68 -4.94 1.52
C ILE A 34 -11.73 -6.03 1.29
N PHE A 35 -11.44 -7.25 1.75
CA PHE A 35 -12.36 -8.38 1.69
C PHE A 35 -12.30 -9.17 2.99
N GLY A 36 -13.32 -9.03 3.84
CA GLY A 36 -13.30 -9.58 5.19
C GLY A 36 -12.21 -8.93 6.04
N ASP A 37 -11.32 -9.74 6.60
CA ASP A 37 -10.12 -9.34 7.33
C ASP A 37 -8.89 -9.12 6.41
N ARG A 38 -9.00 -9.43 5.12
CA ARG A 38 -7.90 -9.27 4.17
C ARG A 38 -7.83 -7.85 3.63
N LEU A 39 -6.59 -7.37 3.52
CA LEU A 39 -6.24 -6.10 2.91
C LEU A 39 -5.25 -6.35 1.78
N SER A 40 -5.61 -5.96 0.57
CA SER A 40 -4.73 -5.98 -0.59
C SER A 40 -4.48 -4.56 -1.08
N VAL A 41 -3.24 -4.26 -1.44
CA VAL A 41 -2.83 -2.95 -1.99
C VAL A 41 -2.02 -3.16 -3.26
N SER A 42 -2.45 -2.52 -4.34
CA SER A 42 -1.77 -2.51 -5.64
C SER A 42 -1.17 -1.14 -5.92
N PHE A 43 0.03 -1.13 -6.49
CA PHE A 43 0.68 0.08 -7.01
C PHE A 43 1.01 -0.10 -8.48
N MET A 44 0.79 0.93 -9.29
CA MET A 44 1.20 1.00 -10.68
C MET A 44 1.77 2.38 -10.99
N CYS A 45 3.01 2.43 -11.48
CA CYS A 45 3.58 3.66 -12.02
C CYS A 45 3.03 3.93 -13.42
N MET A 46 2.35 5.06 -13.61
CA MET A 46 1.74 5.43 -14.88
C MET A 46 2.76 5.87 -15.94
N LYS A 47 4.03 6.09 -15.54
CA LYS A 47 5.11 6.51 -16.45
C LYS A 47 5.90 5.33 -17.04
N CYS A 48 6.21 4.31 -16.24
CA CYS A 48 7.06 3.19 -16.65
C CYS A 48 6.37 1.82 -16.54
N ASN A 49 5.11 1.79 -16.10
CA ASN A 49 4.31 0.58 -15.90
C ASN A 49 4.87 -0.45 -14.91
N ALA A 50 5.91 -0.09 -14.15
CA ALA A 50 6.33 -0.89 -13.00
C ALA A 50 5.18 -0.96 -11.99
N ALA A 51 4.89 -2.17 -11.52
CA ALA A 51 3.80 -2.44 -10.60
C ALA A 51 4.23 -3.41 -9.50
N SER A 52 3.52 -3.35 -8.38
CA SER A 52 3.67 -4.29 -7.27
C SER A 52 2.35 -4.48 -6.55
N HIS A 53 2.19 -5.64 -5.94
CA HIS A 53 0.99 -6.02 -5.19
C HIS A 53 1.40 -6.52 -3.81
N PHE A 54 0.65 -6.13 -2.79
CA PHE A 54 0.86 -6.53 -1.40
C PHE A 54 -0.43 -7.05 -0.80
N ASP A 55 -0.36 -8.23 -0.22
CA ASP A 55 -1.42 -8.82 0.58
C ASP A 55 -1.08 -8.74 2.06
N GLY A 56 -2.09 -8.52 2.88
CA GLY A 56 -2.00 -8.53 4.31
C GLY A 56 -3.37 -8.69 4.97
N PHE A 57 -3.41 -8.43 6.26
CA PHE A 57 -4.61 -8.49 7.07
C PHE A 57 -4.82 -7.14 7.74
N LEU A 58 -6.08 -6.75 7.90
CA LEU A 58 -6.42 -5.66 8.80
C LEU A 58 -6.03 -6.06 10.23
N PRO A 59 -5.45 -5.16 11.02
CA PRO A 59 -5.19 -5.46 12.42
C PRO A 59 -6.49 -5.88 13.09
N GLU A 60 -6.43 -6.94 13.92
CA GLU A 60 -7.55 -7.29 14.80
C GLU A 60 -7.93 -6.04 15.57
N LYS A 61 -9.20 -5.65 15.53
CA LYS A 61 -9.69 -4.60 16.42
C LYS A 61 -9.41 -5.10 17.83
N GLU A 62 -8.60 -4.39 18.61
CA GLU A 62 -8.58 -4.58 20.05
C GLU A 62 -10.03 -4.40 20.53
N ASP A 63 -10.71 -5.51 20.80
CA ASP A 63 -11.98 -5.53 21.50
C ASP A 63 -11.66 -4.91 22.86
N GLY A 64 -12.08 -3.67 23.07
CA GLY A 64 -11.78 -2.84 24.23
C GLY A 64 -12.40 -3.38 25.52
N ARG A 65 -12.08 -4.63 25.87
CA ARG A 65 -12.40 -5.26 27.12
C ARG A 65 -11.36 -4.80 28.14
N ILE A 66 -11.63 -3.62 28.69
CA ILE A 66 -11.03 -3.17 29.94
C ILE A 66 -11.30 -4.28 30.99
N PRO A 67 -10.27 -4.77 31.71
CA PRO A 67 -10.42 -5.84 32.70
C PRO A 67 -11.34 -5.47 33.86
#